data_AF-A0A430FFT9-F1
#
_entry.id   AF-A0A430FFT9-F1
#
_cell.length_a   1.000
_cell.length_b   1.000
_cell.length_c   1.000
_cell.angle_alpha   90.00
_cell.angle_beta   90.00
_cell.angle_gamma   90.00
#
_symmetry.space_group_name_H-M   'P 1'
#
loop_
_entity.id
_entity.type
_entity.pdbx_description
1 polymer ?
#
loop_
_entity_poly.entity_id
_entity_poly.type
_entity_poly.pdbx_seq_one_letter_code
_entity_poly.pdbx_strand_id
1 'polypeptide(L)'
;MPDTWKQVKHHDFAAGETDRGPGVPSELTNNPRAGQWDGRRMGQGMVADYKRFLMTDGEGIRCSIYVSGCPFRCDGCYNSSIWDFQAGYEYNQKLEDMIMDDLSQSFVQGLTLLGGEPLLNTTILTPLCRKIRERFGHTKDIWCWTGYTWEELMRPGETPDKRELLELIDILVDGRYLKDQHDSLLQFRGSKNQRILDVPKSLEAGKPVIWAKLHDQERFIPEIYGKDRAAGEGDAS
;
A
#
# COMPACT_ATOMS: atom_id res chain seq x y z
N MET A 1 -1.34 -20.78 23.68
CA MET A 1 -1.08 -19.59 24.54
C MET A 1 -2.26 -18.65 24.34
N PRO A 2 -2.79 -17.97 25.38
CA PRO A 2 -3.90 -17.06 25.17
C PRO A 2 -3.39 -15.86 24.37
N ASP A 3 -3.93 -15.73 23.16
CA ASP A 3 -3.75 -14.62 22.22
C ASP A 3 -4.18 -13.29 22.87
N THR A 4 -3.28 -12.65 23.62
CA THR A 4 -3.52 -11.31 24.16
C THR A 4 -3.19 -10.26 23.09
N TRP A 5 -3.83 -10.35 21.92
CA TRP A 5 -3.98 -9.18 21.06
C TRP A 5 -5.04 -8.33 21.74
N LYS A 6 -4.62 -7.28 22.45
CA LYS A 6 -5.56 -6.25 22.91
C LYS A 6 -6.37 -5.83 21.68
N GLN A 7 -7.70 -6.00 21.72
CA GLN A 7 -8.57 -5.49 20.67
C GLN A 7 -8.20 -4.03 20.42
N VAL A 8 -7.63 -3.76 19.25
CA VAL A 8 -7.33 -2.40 18.83
C VAL A 8 -8.70 -1.77 18.61
N LYS A 9 -9.06 -0.77 19.41
CA LYS A 9 -10.28 -0.03 19.17
C LYS A 9 -10.05 0.88 17.96
N HIS A 10 -10.79 0.64 16.89
CA HIS A 10 -10.77 1.51 15.73
C HIS A 10 -11.82 2.60 15.82
N HIS A 11 -11.59 3.66 15.05
CA HIS A 11 -12.41 4.86 15.05
C HIS A 11 -12.72 5.30 13.62
N ASP A 12 -14.00 5.48 13.33
CA ASP A 12 -14.46 6.19 12.15
C ASP A 12 -14.61 7.69 12.48
N PHE A 13 -13.57 8.47 12.18
CA PHE A 13 -13.62 9.91 12.35
C PHE A 13 -14.47 10.59 11.26
N ALA A 14 -14.68 9.93 10.12
CA ALA A 14 -15.34 10.46 8.93
C ALA A 14 -16.76 9.93 8.71
N ALA A 15 -17.45 9.52 9.78
CA ALA A 15 -18.79 8.93 9.69
C ALA A 15 -19.83 9.78 8.92
N GLY A 16 -19.64 11.12 8.89
CA GLY A 16 -20.52 12.06 8.17
C GLY A 16 -20.08 12.41 6.74
N GLU A 17 -18.96 11.86 6.25
CA GLU A 17 -18.46 12.15 4.89
C GLU A 17 -19.01 11.14 3.86
N THR A 18 -19.28 11.62 2.64
CA THR A 18 -19.92 10.81 1.58
C THR A 18 -18.93 10.16 0.62
N ASP A 19 -17.74 10.73 0.43
CA ASP A 19 -16.74 10.29 -0.56
C ASP A 19 -15.66 9.41 0.09
N ARG A 20 -16.07 8.26 0.64
CA ARG A 20 -15.20 7.38 1.44
C ARG A 20 -14.69 6.15 0.71
N GLY A 21 -15.19 5.88 -0.50
CA GLY A 21 -14.82 4.73 -1.31
C GLY A 21 -15.58 3.43 -0.95
N PRO A 22 -15.41 2.36 -1.75
CA PRO A 22 -16.28 1.17 -1.70
C PRO A 22 -16.06 0.23 -0.50
N GLY A 23 -15.01 0.47 0.30
CA GLY A 23 -14.61 -0.40 1.42
C GLY A 23 -14.56 0.28 2.79
N VAL A 24 -15.18 1.45 2.93
CA VAL A 24 -15.12 2.28 4.14
C VAL A 24 -16.55 2.65 4.58
N PRO A 25 -16.87 2.61 5.89
CA PRO A 25 -16.01 2.28 7.02
C PRO A 25 -16.02 0.78 7.36
N SER A 26 -15.02 0.35 8.13
CA SER A 26 -14.92 -1.00 8.69
C SER A 26 -14.47 -0.90 10.15
N GLU A 27 -15.05 -1.74 11.01
CA GLU A 27 -14.66 -1.85 12.43
C GLU A 27 -13.25 -2.44 12.63
N LEU A 28 -12.60 -2.91 11.55
CA LEU A 28 -11.27 -3.52 11.58
C LEU A 28 -10.12 -2.53 11.36
N THR A 29 -10.43 -1.24 11.11
CA THR A 29 -9.44 -0.23 10.68
C THR A 29 -9.88 1.19 11.07
N ASN A 30 -8.94 2.10 11.30
CA ASN A 30 -9.27 3.52 11.51
C ASN A 30 -9.65 4.20 10.19
N ASN A 31 -10.54 5.20 10.26
CA ASN A 31 -10.95 5.99 9.11
C ASN A 31 -10.80 7.51 9.38
N PRO A 32 -9.87 8.23 8.73
CA PRO A 32 -9.64 9.65 8.97
C PRO A 32 -10.64 10.53 8.22
N ARG A 33 -10.99 11.68 8.83
CA ARG A 33 -11.60 12.80 8.10
C ARG A 33 -10.63 13.40 7.10
N ALA A 34 -11.18 14.10 6.12
CA ALA A 34 -10.40 14.88 5.17
C ALA A 34 -9.38 15.79 5.91
N GLY A 35 -8.11 15.63 5.59
CA GLY A 35 -7.03 16.46 6.14
C GLY A 35 -6.68 16.21 7.61
N GLN A 36 -7.32 15.22 8.27
CA GLN A 36 -7.05 14.93 9.69
C GLN A 36 -5.62 14.44 9.91
N TRP A 37 -5.10 13.63 8.98
CA TRP A 37 -3.74 13.13 9.02
C TRP A 37 -2.91 13.89 7.98
N ASP A 38 -2.06 14.79 8.45
CA ASP A 38 -1.18 15.60 7.61
C ASP A 38 0.23 15.01 7.61
N GLY A 39 0.68 14.50 6.46
CA GLY A 39 1.99 13.86 6.32
C GLY A 39 3.15 14.78 6.67
N ARG A 40 2.99 16.09 6.46
CA ARG A 40 3.99 17.12 6.79
C ARG A 40 4.18 17.31 8.30
N ARG A 41 3.23 16.83 9.11
CA ARG A 41 3.26 16.93 10.59
C ARG A 41 3.48 15.58 11.25
N MET A 42 2.94 14.51 10.67
CA MET A 42 3.00 13.17 11.25
C MET A 42 4.29 12.44 10.87
N GLY A 43 4.70 12.54 9.61
CA GLY A 43 5.91 11.89 9.10
C GLY A 43 7.15 12.32 9.88
N GLN A 44 7.96 11.35 10.30
CA GLN A 44 9.19 11.58 11.08
C GLN A 44 10.46 11.39 10.25
N GLY A 45 10.33 11.18 8.93
CA GLY A 45 11.48 10.92 8.06
C GLY A 45 12.15 9.56 8.33
N MET A 46 11.37 8.58 8.79
CA MET A 46 11.86 7.26 9.18
C MET A 46 11.48 6.21 8.13
N VAL A 47 12.41 5.30 7.87
CA VAL A 47 12.27 4.15 6.97
C VAL A 47 12.47 2.90 7.80
N ALA A 48 11.48 2.01 7.76
CA ALA A 48 11.54 0.71 8.41
C ALA A 48 12.54 -0.21 7.72
N ASP A 49 12.50 -0.26 6.39
CA ASP A 49 13.36 -1.13 5.60
C ASP A 49 13.49 -0.64 4.15
N TYR A 50 14.55 -1.06 3.49
CA TYR A 50 14.74 -0.90 2.05
C TYR A 50 15.17 -2.23 1.45
N LYS A 51 14.39 -2.71 0.49
CA LYS A 51 14.61 -4.02 -0.14
C LYS A 51 14.89 -3.86 -1.62
N ARG A 52 15.89 -4.59 -2.09
CA ARG A 52 16.37 -4.55 -3.47
C ARG A 52 15.90 -5.79 -4.22
N PHE A 53 15.52 -5.59 -5.47
CA PHE A 53 15.30 -6.64 -6.46
C PHE A 53 14.24 -7.68 -6.07
N LEU A 54 13.07 -7.20 -5.64
CA LEU A 54 11.90 -8.02 -5.30
C LEU A 54 10.95 -8.15 -6.49
N MET A 55 10.15 -9.22 -6.51
CA MET A 55 9.11 -9.47 -7.53
C MET A 55 7.70 -9.53 -6.95
N THR A 56 7.56 -9.36 -5.63
CA THR A 56 6.29 -9.46 -4.90
C THR A 56 5.57 -8.12 -4.77
N ASP A 57 6.31 -7.03 -4.92
CA ASP A 57 5.88 -5.68 -4.55
C ASP A 57 5.42 -4.89 -5.78
N GLY A 58 4.85 -5.59 -6.77
CA GLY A 58 4.39 -5.04 -8.05
C GLY A 58 4.98 -5.77 -9.25
N GLU A 59 4.64 -5.31 -10.45
CA GLU A 59 5.14 -5.91 -11.70
C GLU A 59 6.66 -5.70 -11.88
N GLY A 60 7.34 -6.76 -12.34
CA GLY A 60 8.77 -6.74 -12.67
C GLY A 60 9.69 -6.91 -11.47
N ILE A 61 10.99 -6.69 -11.68
CA ILE A 61 11.98 -6.62 -10.60
C ILE A 61 11.99 -5.19 -10.06
N ARG A 62 11.77 -5.02 -8.76
CA ARG A 62 11.55 -3.72 -8.13
C ARG A 62 12.47 -3.49 -6.95
N CYS A 63 12.72 -2.23 -6.66
CA CYS A 63 13.18 -1.81 -5.35
C CYS A 63 11.98 -1.38 -4.53
N SER A 64 12.00 -1.60 -3.22
CA SER A 64 10.89 -1.29 -2.33
C SER A 64 11.38 -0.54 -1.11
N ILE A 65 10.80 0.64 -0.86
CA ILE A 65 11.04 1.42 0.35
C ILE A 65 9.84 1.26 1.29
N TYR A 66 10.10 0.82 2.52
CA TYR A 66 9.09 0.62 3.55
C TYR A 66 9.21 1.79 4.54
N VAL A 67 8.34 2.80 4.41
CA VAL A 67 8.33 3.95 5.33
C VAL A 67 7.66 3.59 6.67
N SER A 68 7.96 4.34 7.73
CA SER A 68 7.40 4.10 9.06
C SER A 68 6.16 4.96 9.34
N GLY A 69 5.28 4.45 10.20
CA GLY A 69 4.09 5.15 10.66
C GLY A 69 2.83 4.82 9.87
N CYS A 70 1.84 4.23 10.54
CA CYS A 70 0.54 3.92 9.93
C CYS A 70 -0.59 4.03 10.97
N PRO A 71 -1.39 5.10 10.92
CA PRO A 71 -2.51 5.26 11.84
C PRO A 71 -3.76 4.44 11.45
N PHE A 72 -3.80 3.80 10.27
CA PHE A 72 -4.90 2.91 9.88
C PHE A 72 -5.06 1.72 10.81
N ARG A 73 -3.93 1.18 11.29
CA ARG A 73 -3.85 0.07 12.26
C ARG A 73 -4.74 -1.13 11.93
N CYS A 74 -4.79 -1.53 10.66
CA CYS A 74 -5.69 -2.60 10.23
C CYS A 74 -5.49 -3.90 11.01
N ASP A 75 -6.58 -4.56 11.37
CA ASP A 75 -6.51 -5.87 12.02
C ASP A 75 -5.83 -6.91 11.11
N GLY A 76 -4.86 -7.63 11.67
CA GLY A 76 -4.05 -8.58 10.90
C GLY A 76 -3.10 -7.94 9.90
N CYS A 77 -2.78 -6.64 10.03
CA CYS A 77 -1.78 -5.98 9.19
C CYS A 77 -0.41 -6.69 9.28
N TYR A 78 0.10 -7.10 8.11
CA TYR A 78 1.42 -7.73 7.98
C TYR A 78 2.56 -6.83 8.50
N ASN A 79 2.41 -5.51 8.31
CA ASN A 79 3.38 -4.49 8.70
C ASN A 79 3.02 -3.81 10.04
N SER A 80 2.35 -4.52 10.95
CA SER A 80 1.94 -3.95 12.25
C SER A 80 3.12 -3.47 13.13
N SER A 81 4.32 -4.04 12.94
CA SER A 81 5.54 -3.61 13.64
C SER A 81 6.00 -2.19 13.30
N ILE A 82 5.53 -1.61 12.19
CA ILE A 82 5.96 -0.30 11.68
C ILE A 82 4.81 0.73 11.69
N TRP A 83 3.77 0.48 12.50
CA TRP A 83 2.73 1.47 12.79
C TRP A 83 3.27 2.70 13.53
N ASP A 84 4.36 2.54 14.28
CA ASP A 84 5.06 3.63 14.93
C ASP A 84 5.85 4.44 13.89
N PHE A 85 5.68 5.76 13.90
CA PHE A 85 6.42 6.66 13.04
C PHE A 85 7.92 6.70 13.36
N GLN A 86 8.33 6.23 14.54
CA GLN A 86 9.74 6.16 14.96
C GLN A 86 10.40 4.80 14.70
N ALA A 87 9.69 3.84 14.09
CA ALA A 87 10.27 2.55 13.75
C ALA A 87 11.36 2.68 12.68
N GLY A 88 12.37 1.80 12.70
CA GLY A 88 13.41 1.75 11.67
C GLY A 88 14.55 2.74 11.89
N TYR A 89 14.98 3.40 10.81
CA TYR A 89 16.12 4.32 10.79
C TYR A 89 15.82 5.58 9.95
N GLU A 90 16.58 6.64 10.17
CA GLU A 90 16.39 7.91 9.48
C GLU A 90 16.67 7.80 7.98
N TYR A 91 15.76 8.34 7.16
CA TYR A 91 15.99 8.59 5.75
C TYR A 91 17.11 9.61 5.58
N ASN A 92 18.11 9.27 4.75
CA ASN A 92 19.29 10.11 4.55
C ASN A 92 19.81 9.98 3.12
N GLN A 93 20.77 10.85 2.77
CA GLN A 93 21.34 10.90 1.43
C GLN A 93 21.99 9.57 1.01
N LYS A 94 22.62 8.83 1.93
CA LYS A 94 23.25 7.54 1.62
C LYS A 94 22.22 6.50 1.16
N LEU A 95 21.06 6.44 1.82
CA LEU A 95 19.97 5.56 1.39
C LEU A 95 19.42 6.01 0.02
N GLU A 96 19.22 7.30 -0.17
CA GLU A 96 18.74 7.84 -1.44
C GLU A 96 19.69 7.52 -2.60
N ASP A 97 21.00 7.73 -2.42
CA ASP A 97 22.01 7.41 -3.43
C ASP A 97 21.99 5.93 -3.79
N MET A 98 21.82 5.05 -2.79
CA MET A 98 21.66 3.61 -3.01
C MET A 98 20.41 3.29 -3.83
N ILE A 99 19.26 3.87 -3.49
CA ILE A 99 18.01 3.70 -4.26
C ILE A 99 18.22 4.12 -5.71
N MET A 100 18.83 5.28 -5.94
CA MET A 100 19.04 5.83 -7.27
C MET A 100 20.05 5.00 -8.11
N ASP A 101 21.06 4.41 -7.48
CA ASP A 101 22.00 3.49 -8.13
C ASP A 101 21.33 2.16 -8.49
N ASP A 102 20.60 1.56 -7.56
CA ASP A 102 19.87 0.31 -7.79
C ASP A 102 18.81 0.48 -8.90
N LEU A 103 18.06 1.60 -8.92
CA LEU A 103 17.08 1.90 -9.97
C LEU A 103 17.72 2.07 -11.35
N SER A 104 19.01 2.46 -11.41
CA SER A 104 19.71 2.65 -12.69
C SER A 104 20.00 1.34 -13.41
N GLN A 105 19.94 0.20 -12.71
CA GLN A 105 20.11 -1.12 -13.29
C GLN A 105 19.03 -1.40 -14.34
N SER A 106 19.43 -1.89 -15.52
CA SER A 106 18.53 -2.06 -16.67
C SER A 106 17.42 -3.08 -16.42
N PHE A 107 17.65 -4.07 -15.56
CA PHE A 107 16.67 -5.10 -15.21
C PHE A 107 15.67 -4.66 -14.15
N VAL A 108 15.88 -3.52 -13.48
CA VAL A 108 14.93 -2.99 -12.49
C VAL A 108 13.85 -2.20 -13.20
N GLN A 109 12.60 -2.60 -13.00
CA GLN A 109 11.44 -1.94 -13.60
C GLN A 109 11.10 -0.63 -12.89
N GLY A 110 11.26 -0.56 -11.56
CA GLY A 110 10.87 0.64 -10.83
C GLY A 110 10.96 0.55 -9.32
N LEU A 111 10.38 1.56 -8.65
CA LEU A 111 10.32 1.69 -7.21
C LEU A 111 8.90 1.40 -6.71
N THR A 112 8.79 0.76 -5.55
CA THR A 112 7.53 0.62 -4.82
C THR A 112 7.60 1.34 -3.49
N LEU A 113 6.60 2.18 -3.23
CA LEU A 113 6.36 2.87 -1.97
C LEU A 113 5.44 2.01 -1.10
N LEU A 114 5.97 1.51 0.01
CA LEU A 114 5.34 0.54 0.92
C LEU A 114 5.55 0.95 2.38
N GLY A 115 5.15 0.06 3.28
CA GLY A 115 5.49 0.14 4.69
C GLY A 115 4.28 0.42 5.55
N GLY A 116 4.40 1.47 6.38
CA GLY A 116 3.33 2.04 7.16
C GLY A 116 2.31 2.70 6.25
N GLU A 117 2.37 4.02 6.09
CA GLU A 117 1.53 4.77 5.16
C GLU A 117 2.37 5.76 4.32
N PRO A 118 2.66 5.44 3.04
CA PRO A 118 3.39 6.31 2.13
C PRO A 118 2.81 7.72 2.01
N LEU A 119 1.48 7.88 1.98
CA LEU A 119 0.84 9.18 1.85
C LEU A 119 0.89 10.02 3.15
N LEU A 120 1.53 9.51 4.21
CA LEU A 120 1.88 10.27 5.41
C LEU A 120 3.40 10.52 5.56
N ASN A 121 4.18 10.09 4.56
CA ASN A 121 5.63 10.29 4.49
C ASN A 121 6.03 11.10 3.23
N THR A 122 5.14 12.00 2.80
CA THR A 122 5.31 12.87 1.62
C THR A 122 6.57 13.73 1.67
N THR A 123 7.01 14.12 2.87
CA THR A 123 8.22 14.95 3.08
C THR A 123 9.51 14.29 2.59
N ILE A 124 9.59 12.95 2.62
CA ILE A 124 10.74 12.19 2.10
C ILE A 124 10.43 11.58 0.72
N LEU A 125 9.20 11.12 0.49
CA LEU A 125 8.87 10.38 -0.73
C LEU A 125 8.65 11.30 -1.94
N THR A 126 8.07 12.49 -1.76
CA THR A 126 7.85 13.41 -2.88
C THR A 126 9.16 13.89 -3.49
N PRO A 127 10.17 14.36 -2.72
CA PRO A 127 11.47 14.72 -3.28
C PRO A 127 12.17 13.54 -3.97
N LEU A 128 12.11 12.33 -3.40
CA LEU A 128 12.66 11.11 -4.01
C LEU A 128 12.00 10.82 -5.36
N CYS A 129 10.67 10.82 -5.42
CA CYS A 129 9.92 10.57 -6.65
C CYS A 129 10.22 11.63 -7.72
N ARG A 130 10.35 12.90 -7.35
CA ARG A 130 10.77 13.97 -8.27
C ARG A 130 12.15 13.70 -8.87
N LYS A 131 13.13 13.29 -8.06
CA LYS A 131 14.48 12.91 -8.54
C LYS A 131 14.45 11.69 -9.48
N ILE A 132 13.59 10.71 -9.19
CA ILE A 132 13.38 9.56 -10.09
C ILE A 132 12.81 10.01 -11.43
N ARG A 133 11.78 10.87 -11.43
CA ARG A 133 11.22 11.43 -12.66
C ARG A 133 12.23 12.26 -13.44
N GLU A 134 13.04 13.06 -12.75
CA GLU A 134 14.09 13.86 -13.39
C GLU A 134 15.16 12.99 -14.07
N ARG A 135 15.63 11.94 -13.39
CA ARG A 135 16.72 11.09 -13.90
C ARG A 135 16.24 10.06 -14.93
N PHE A 136 15.05 9.49 -14.74
CA PHE A 136 14.58 8.33 -15.49
C PHE A 136 13.28 8.57 -16.27
N GLY A 137 12.64 9.73 -16.13
CA GLY A 137 11.32 9.99 -16.70
C GLY A 137 10.29 8.95 -16.22
N HIS A 138 9.60 8.35 -17.19
CA HIS A 138 8.65 7.24 -16.95
C HIS A 138 9.22 5.87 -17.34
N THR A 139 10.54 5.76 -17.57
CA THR A 139 11.16 4.45 -17.84
C THR A 139 11.27 3.58 -16.60
N LYS A 140 11.17 4.20 -15.41
CA LYS A 140 11.07 3.52 -14.12
C LYS A 140 9.71 3.87 -13.53
N ASP A 141 8.83 2.88 -13.41
CA ASP A 141 7.49 3.11 -12.86
C ASP A 141 7.53 3.22 -11.33
N ILE A 142 6.58 3.96 -10.77
CA ILE A 142 6.43 4.15 -9.33
C ILE A 142 5.09 3.55 -8.91
N TRP A 143 5.15 2.53 -8.07
CA TRP A 143 3.99 1.92 -7.44
C TRP A 143 3.85 2.44 -6.01
N CYS A 144 2.63 2.53 -5.50
CA CYS A 144 2.36 2.95 -4.12
C CYS A 144 1.21 2.14 -3.53
N TRP A 145 1.41 1.59 -2.33
CA TRP A 145 0.34 1.02 -1.51
C TRP A 145 -0.10 2.04 -0.49
N THR A 146 -1.41 2.18 -0.32
CA THR A 146 -1.96 3.10 0.68
C THR A 146 -3.25 2.55 1.28
N GLY A 147 -3.50 2.88 2.55
CA GLY A 147 -4.78 2.61 3.19
C GLY A 147 -5.89 3.55 2.72
N TYR A 148 -5.57 4.69 2.12
CA TYR A 148 -6.56 5.60 1.55
C TYR A 148 -7.19 5.00 0.29
N THR A 149 -8.47 5.29 0.06
CA THR A 149 -9.10 5.09 -1.24
C THR A 149 -8.88 6.31 -2.15
N TRP A 150 -8.97 6.13 -3.46
CA TRP A 150 -8.97 7.23 -4.43
C TRP A 150 -9.99 8.32 -4.06
N GLU A 151 -11.20 7.94 -3.64
CA GLU A 151 -12.25 8.87 -3.24
C GLU A 151 -11.79 9.72 -2.04
N GLU A 152 -11.15 9.11 -1.04
CA GLU A 152 -10.57 9.85 0.10
C GLU A 152 -9.42 10.77 -0.29
N LEU A 153 -8.63 10.42 -1.31
CA LEU A 153 -7.53 11.26 -1.80
C LEU A 153 -8.01 12.44 -2.65
N MET A 154 -9.22 12.33 -3.23
CA MET A 154 -9.81 13.36 -4.09
C MET A 154 -10.81 14.25 -3.36
N ARG A 155 -11.27 13.86 -2.17
CA ARG A 155 -12.32 14.58 -1.44
C ARG A 155 -11.87 16.00 -1.02
N PRO A 156 -12.82 16.95 -0.93
CA PRO A 156 -12.52 18.29 -0.42
C PRO A 156 -11.95 18.27 0.99
N GLY A 157 -10.94 19.10 1.25
CA GLY A 157 -10.31 19.24 2.56
C GLY A 157 -9.15 18.29 2.82
N GLU A 158 -8.87 17.35 1.91
CA GLU A 158 -7.67 16.50 2.00
C GLU A 158 -6.39 17.32 1.75
N THR A 159 -5.26 16.86 2.29
CA THR A 159 -4.03 17.65 2.24
C THR A 159 -3.37 17.63 0.85
N PRO A 160 -2.86 18.76 0.35
CA PRO A 160 -2.34 18.87 -1.02
C PRO A 160 -1.06 18.08 -1.28
N ASP A 161 -0.28 17.77 -0.24
CA ASP A 161 0.95 16.97 -0.35
C ASP A 161 0.67 15.51 -0.77
N LYS A 162 -0.48 14.95 -0.40
CA LYS A 162 -0.90 13.62 -0.88
C LYS A 162 -1.17 13.65 -2.36
N ARG A 163 -1.85 14.70 -2.84
CA ARG A 163 -2.14 14.90 -4.26
C ARG A 163 -0.86 15.09 -5.07
N GLU A 164 0.09 15.86 -4.54
CA GLU A 164 1.40 16.06 -5.16
C GLU A 164 2.17 14.75 -5.31
N LEU A 165 2.21 13.91 -4.27
CA LEU A 165 2.84 12.59 -4.37
C LEU A 165 2.10 11.67 -5.33
N LEU A 166 0.76 11.68 -5.30
CA LEU A 166 -0.08 10.89 -6.20
C LEU A 166 0.18 11.20 -7.67
N GLU A 167 0.36 12.46 -8.04
CA GLU A 167 0.68 12.86 -9.42
C GLU A 167 2.03 12.35 -9.92
N LEU A 168 2.91 11.88 -9.02
CA LEU A 168 4.18 11.26 -9.36
C LEU A 168 4.10 9.73 -9.41
N ILE A 169 2.98 9.11 -9.04
CA ILE A 169 2.78 7.65 -9.00
C ILE A 169 2.18 7.17 -10.32
N ASP A 170 2.62 6.01 -10.81
CA ASP A 170 2.01 5.38 -12.00
C ASP A 170 0.90 4.41 -11.60
N ILE A 171 1.13 3.59 -10.57
CA ILE A 171 0.19 2.54 -10.11
C ILE A 171 -0.10 2.70 -8.61
N LEU A 172 -1.37 2.76 -8.25
CA LEU A 172 -1.82 2.86 -6.86
C LEU A 172 -2.55 1.58 -6.46
N VAL A 173 -2.07 0.91 -5.41
CA VAL A 173 -2.86 -0.11 -4.70
C VAL A 173 -3.55 0.58 -3.53
N ASP A 174 -4.84 0.83 -3.69
CA ASP A 174 -5.62 1.66 -2.78
C ASP A 174 -6.53 0.84 -1.86
N GLY A 175 -6.90 1.45 -0.73
CA GLY A 175 -7.76 0.87 0.27
C GLY A 175 -7.03 0.09 1.37
N ARG A 176 -7.66 0.07 2.54
CA ARG A 176 -7.16 -0.58 3.74
C ARG A 176 -7.20 -2.10 3.58
N TYR A 177 -6.27 -2.79 4.23
CA TYR A 177 -6.39 -4.23 4.41
C TYR A 177 -7.57 -4.54 5.34
N LEU A 178 -8.48 -5.41 4.91
CA LEU A 178 -9.61 -5.90 5.71
C LEU A 178 -9.48 -7.41 5.89
N LYS A 179 -9.32 -7.85 7.15
CA LYS A 179 -9.06 -9.26 7.49
C LYS A 179 -10.15 -10.22 7.00
N ASP A 180 -11.41 -9.78 7.04
CA ASP A 180 -12.59 -10.53 6.58
C ASP A 180 -12.68 -10.67 5.05
N GLN A 181 -11.93 -9.85 4.32
CA GLN A 181 -11.82 -9.88 2.87
C GLN A 181 -10.46 -10.40 2.39
N HIS A 182 -9.66 -10.96 3.29
CA HIS A 182 -8.35 -11.52 2.96
C HIS A 182 -8.45 -12.64 1.93
N ASP A 183 -7.63 -12.57 0.89
CA ASP A 183 -7.54 -13.60 -0.14
C ASP A 183 -6.13 -13.65 -0.74
N SER A 184 -5.47 -14.80 -0.58
CA SER A 184 -4.07 -15.00 -0.99
C SER A 184 -3.89 -15.18 -2.51
N LEU A 185 -4.99 -15.24 -3.27
CA LEU A 185 -4.98 -15.42 -4.72
C LEU A 185 -5.00 -14.09 -5.48
N LEU A 186 -5.23 -13.00 -4.77
CA LEU A 186 -5.28 -11.68 -5.36
C LEU A 186 -3.89 -11.24 -5.79
N GLN A 187 -3.81 -10.68 -6.99
CA GLN A 187 -2.58 -10.13 -7.50
C GLN A 187 -2.19 -8.90 -6.66
N PHE A 188 -0.98 -8.91 -6.09
CA PHE A 188 -0.34 -7.76 -5.42
C PHE A 188 -1.12 -7.10 -4.28
N ARG A 189 -2.21 -7.69 -3.77
CA ARG A 189 -2.99 -7.12 -2.67
C ARG A 189 -3.50 -8.21 -1.75
N GLY A 190 -3.77 -7.83 -0.51
CA GLY A 190 -4.14 -8.79 0.52
C GLY A 190 -5.65 -8.96 0.68
N SER A 191 -6.44 -8.01 0.19
CA SER A 191 -7.87 -7.92 0.51
C SER A 191 -8.72 -7.51 -0.69
N LYS A 192 -9.92 -8.10 -0.82
CA LYS A 192 -10.81 -7.93 -1.99
C LYS A 192 -11.30 -6.50 -2.22
N ASN A 193 -11.39 -5.68 -1.16
CA ASN A 193 -11.76 -4.27 -1.28
C ASN A 193 -10.67 -3.41 -1.90
N GLN A 194 -9.42 -3.88 -1.91
CA GLN A 194 -8.30 -3.11 -2.46
C GLN A 194 -8.35 -3.14 -3.98
N ARG A 195 -8.02 -2.02 -4.63
CA ARG A 195 -7.99 -1.90 -6.09
C ARG A 195 -6.57 -1.57 -6.55
N ILE A 196 -6.21 -2.04 -7.74
CA ILE A 196 -4.97 -1.62 -8.41
C ILE A 196 -5.38 -0.64 -9.52
N LEU A 197 -4.98 0.62 -9.37
CA LEU A 197 -5.40 1.73 -10.21
C LEU A 197 -4.24 2.22 -11.09
N ASP A 198 -4.55 2.55 -12.33
CA ASP A 198 -3.67 3.30 -13.23
C ASP A 198 -3.86 4.79 -12.93
N VAL A 199 -2.88 5.41 -12.26
CA VAL A 199 -3.03 6.77 -11.73
C VAL A 199 -3.13 7.81 -12.85
N PRO A 200 -2.26 7.84 -13.88
CA PRO A 200 -2.39 8.79 -14.97
C PRO A 200 -3.77 8.74 -15.66
N LYS A 201 -4.28 7.53 -15.96
CA LYS A 201 -5.62 7.40 -16.54
C LYS A 201 -6.73 7.79 -15.58
N SER A 202 -6.56 7.49 -14.29
CA SER A 202 -7.56 7.86 -13.27
C SER A 202 -7.64 9.38 -13.11
N LEU A 203 -6.49 10.07 -13.16
CA LEU A 203 -6.41 11.53 -13.12
C LEU A 203 -7.07 12.16 -14.36
N GLU A 204 -6.78 11.63 -15.56
CA GLU A 204 -7.38 12.08 -16.81
C GLU A 204 -8.90 11.89 -16.83
N ALA A 205 -9.38 10.73 -16.36
CA ALA A 205 -10.81 10.41 -16.33
C ALA A 205 -11.57 11.07 -15.16
N GLY A 206 -10.87 11.63 -14.18
CA GLY A 206 -11.44 12.16 -12.94
C GLY A 206 -12.08 11.09 -12.04
N LYS A 207 -11.79 9.81 -12.26
CA LYS A 207 -12.36 8.66 -11.54
C LYS A 207 -11.40 7.47 -11.55
N PRO A 208 -11.51 6.51 -10.62
CA PRO A 208 -10.65 5.33 -10.62
C PRO A 208 -10.72 4.55 -11.94
N VAL A 209 -9.56 4.27 -12.52
CA VAL A 209 -9.37 3.40 -13.70
C VAL A 209 -8.53 2.21 -13.25
N ILE A 210 -9.11 1.01 -13.34
CA ILE A 210 -8.43 -0.23 -12.97
C ILE A 210 -7.23 -0.48 -13.89
N TRP A 211 -6.11 -0.89 -13.29
CA TRP A 211 -4.91 -1.25 -14.02
C TRP A 211 -5.18 -2.41 -14.99
N ALA A 212 -4.85 -2.19 -16.26
CA ALA A 212 -5.25 -3.09 -17.34
C ALA A 212 -4.63 -4.50 -17.28
N LYS A 213 -3.55 -4.68 -16.52
CA LYS A 213 -2.88 -5.98 -16.33
C LYS A 213 -3.33 -6.71 -15.06
N LEU A 214 -4.34 -6.20 -14.35
CA LEU A 214 -4.90 -6.86 -13.18
C LEU A 214 -5.44 -8.24 -13.57
N HIS A 215 -4.88 -9.29 -12.96
CA HIS A 215 -5.29 -10.66 -13.17
C HIS A 215 -5.09 -11.46 -11.88
N ASP A 216 -6.19 -11.70 -11.17
CA ASP A 216 -6.19 -12.53 -9.96
C ASP A 216 -6.11 -14.01 -10.31
N GLN A 217 -5.45 -14.79 -9.46
CA GLN A 217 -5.36 -16.23 -9.64
C GLN A 217 -6.66 -16.92 -9.24
N GLU A 218 -7.00 -18.00 -9.94
CA GLU A 218 -8.08 -18.90 -9.54
C GLU A 218 -7.51 -20.19 -8.95
N ARG A 219 -8.05 -20.64 -7.81
CA ARG A 219 -7.72 -21.97 -7.28
C ARG A 219 -8.38 -23.02 -8.15
N PHE A 220 -7.59 -23.62 -9.03
CA PHE A 220 -7.96 -24.86 -9.71
C PHE A 220 -7.31 -26.04 -8.98
N ILE A 221 -8.10 -26.83 -8.25
CA ILE A 221 -7.67 -28.13 -7.73
C ILE A 221 -8.26 -29.19 -8.67
N PRO A 222 -7.46 -29.83 -9.52
CA PRO A 222 -7.94 -30.90 -10.37
C PRO A 222 -8.59 -32.01 -9.53
N GLU A 223 -9.72 -32.54 -9.99
CA GLU A 223 -10.53 -33.55 -9.28
C GLU A 223 -9.72 -34.77 -8.82
N ILE A 224 -8.64 -35.10 -9.54
CA ILE A 224 -7.72 -36.20 -9.21
C ILE A 224 -7.07 -36.04 -7.83
N TYR A 225 -6.87 -34.80 -7.35
CA TYR A 225 -6.33 -34.49 -6.03
C TYR A 225 -7.40 -34.30 -4.95
N GLY A 226 -8.68 -34.36 -5.30
CA GLY A 226 -9.80 -34.23 -4.36
C GLY A 226 -10.16 -35.53 -3.63
N LYS A 227 -9.83 -36.70 -4.21
CA LYS A 227 -10.23 -38.02 -3.66
C LYS A 227 -9.39 -38.46 -2.46
N ASP A 228 -8.14 -38.02 -2.34
CA ASP A 228 -7.25 -38.44 -1.25
C ASP A 228 -7.40 -37.58 0.03
N ARG A 229 -8.13 -36.46 -0.05
CA ARG A 229 -8.32 -35.56 1.10
C ARG A 229 -9.46 -35.99 2.04
N ALA A 230 -10.49 -36.66 1.51
CA ALA A 230 -11.59 -37.20 2.30
C ALA A 230 -11.16 -38.34 3.24
N ALA A 231 -10.02 -38.99 2.96
CA ALA A 231 -9.48 -40.06 3.79
C ALA A 231 -8.55 -39.57 4.93
N GLY A 232 -8.08 -38.31 4.88
CA GLY A 232 -7.11 -37.77 5.85
C GLY A 232 -7.69 -36.86 6.94
N GLU A 233 -8.91 -36.35 6.77
CA GLU A 233 -9.58 -35.48 7.76
C GLU A 233 -10.46 -36.27 8.76
N GLY A 234 -10.51 -37.60 8.66
CA GLY A 234 -11.31 -38.46 9.53
C GLY A 234 -10.62 -38.97 10.81
N ASP A 235 -9.29 -38.86 10.92
CA ASP A 235 -8.50 -39.50 11.99
C ASP A 235 -7.83 -38.53 12.97
N ALA A 236 -8.25 -37.26 12.98
CA ALA A 236 -7.87 -36.29 14.01
C ALA A 236 -9.11 -35.72 14.70
N SER A 237 -9.81 -36.57 15.46
CA SER A 237 -10.79 -36.19 16.50
C SER A 237 -10.21 -36.44 17.88
#